data_AF-A0A962N6W6-F1
#
_entry.id   AF-A0A962N6W6-F1
#
_cell.length_a   1.000
_cell.length_b   1.000
_cell.length_c   1.000
_cell.angle_alpha   90.00
_cell.angle_beta   90.00
_cell.angle_gamma   90.00
#
_symmetry.space_group_name_H-M   'P 1'
#
loop_
_entity.id
_entity.type
_entity.pdbx_description
1 polymer ?
#
loop_
_entity_poly.entity_id
_entity_poly.type
_entity_poly.pdbx_seq_one_letter_code
_entity_poly.pdbx_strand_id
1 'polypeptide(L)' 'MCMIALAWQVDARWPVLLIANRDEYHARPALPLAPVDTVAGLLAGTDVSG' A
#
# COMPACT_ATOMS: atom_id res chain seq x y z
N MET A 1 5.80 -0.05 8.33
CA MET A 1 4.58 0.17 7.51
C MET A 1 4.53 -0.85 6.38
N CYS A 2 3.61 -1.82 6.44
CA CYS A 2 3.47 -2.84 5.40
C CYS A 2 2.55 -2.34 4.28
N MET A 3 2.97 -2.44 3.03
CA MET A 3 2.18 -2.05 1.85
C MET A 3 1.99 -3.27 0.95
N ILE A 4 0.78 -3.38 0.38
CA ILE A 4 0.46 -4.37 -0.66
C ILE A 4 -0.21 -3.63 -1.81
N ALA A 5 0.28 -3.86 -3.03
CA ALA A 5 -0.39 -3.50 -4.27
C ALA A 5 -0.81 -4.78 -5.00
N LEU A 6 -2.09 -4.83 -5.41
CA LEU A 6 -2.69 -5.95 -6.13
C LEU A 6 -3.21 -5.45 -7.47
N ALA A 7 -2.75 -6.06 -8.56
CA ALA A 7 -3.38 -5.94 -9.87
C ALA A 7 -4.03 -7.28 -10.22
N TRP A 8 -5.37 -7.25 -10.37
CA TRP A 8 -6.16 -8.41 -10.71
C TRP A 8 -6.68 -8.28 -12.14
N GLN A 9 -6.31 -9.22 -13.01
CA GLN A 9 -6.73 -9.30 -14.41
C GLN A 9 -6.46 -8.03 -15.24
N VAL A 10 -5.42 -7.29 -14.87
CA VAL A 10 -5.03 -6.06 -15.58
C VAL A 10 -4.14 -6.36 -16.79
N ASP A 11 -3.39 -7.47 -16.77
CA ASP A 11 -2.50 -7.89 -17.84
C ASP A 11 -2.84 -9.32 -18.29
N ALA A 12 -2.85 -9.56 -19.61
CA ALA A 12 -3.24 -10.86 -20.18
C ALA A 12 -2.21 -11.97 -19.90
N ARG A 13 -0.94 -11.60 -19.72
CA ARG A 13 0.15 -12.52 -19.39
C ARG A 13 0.27 -12.71 -17.87
N TRP A 14 -0.03 -11.69 -17.09
CA TRP A 14 0.04 -11.71 -15.63
C TRP A 14 -1.35 -11.49 -15.01
N PRO A 15 -2.18 -12.54 -14.90
CA PRO A 15 -3.55 -12.42 -14.41
C PRO A 15 -3.62 -11.97 -12.94
N VAL A 16 -2.53 -12.14 -12.20
CA VAL A 16 -2.36 -11.63 -10.84
C VAL A 16 -0.94 -11.09 -10.71
N LEU A 17 -0.82 -9.83 -10.28
CA LEU A 17 0.44 -9.26 -9.85
C LEU A 17 0.29 -8.75 -8.42
N LEU A 18 1.20 -9.18 -7.56
CA LEU A 18 1.24 -8.79 -6.16
C LEU A 18 2.62 -8.19 -5.86
N ILE A 19 2.63 -6.97 -5.35
CA ILE A 19 3.84 -6.32 -4.86
C ILE A 19 3.62 -6.04 -3.38
N ALA A 20 4.45 -6.64 -2.53
CA ALA A 20 4.36 -6.45 -1.09
C ALA A 20 5.71 -5.99 -0.56
N ASN A 21 5.69 -4.98 0.30
CA ASN A 21 6.85 -4.61 1.11
C ASN A 21 6.56 -4.95 2.57
N ARG A 22 7.49 -5.68 3.21
CA ARG A 22 7.48 -5.92 4.64
C ARG A 22 8.53 -5.01 5.27
N ASP A 23 8.07 -4.04 6.04
CA ASP A 23 8.95 -3.26 6.90
C ASP A 23 9.41 -4.15 8.07
N GLU A 24 10.72 -4.22 8.30
CA GLU A 24 11.31 -5.02 9.38
C GLU A 24 10.95 -4.43 10.77
N TYR A 25 10.55 -3.16 10.82
CA TYR A 25 10.08 -2.48 12.03
C TYR A 25 8.55 -2.50 12.12
N HIS A 26 8.03 -3.47 12.88
CA HIS A 26 6.60 -3.65 13.15
C HIS A 26 5.91 -2.42 13.79
N ALA A 27 6.67 -1.54 14.46
CA ALA A 27 6.14 -0.46 15.29
C ALA A 27 6.44 0.95 14.74
N ARG A 28 6.57 1.14 13.42
CA ARG A 28 6.67 2.49 12.85
C ARG A 28 5.34 3.23 13.06
N PRO A 29 5.30 4.35 13.82
CA PRO A 29 4.08 5.10 14.04
C PRO A 29 3.47 5.59 12.72
N ALA A 30 2.21 5.24 12.47
CA ALA A 30 1.48 5.74 11.31
C ALA A 30 0.00 5.92 11.65
N LEU A 31 -0.66 6.85 10.95
CA LEU A 31 -2.11 6.95 10.94
C LEU A 31 -2.74 5.70 10.31
N PRO A 32 -3.97 5.33 10.71
CA PRO A 32 -4.72 4.26 10.07
C PRO A 32 -4.85 4.44 8.55
N LEU A 33 -5.08 3.33 7.86
CA LEU A 33 -5.34 3.31 6.42
C LEU A 33 -6.54 4.21 6.09
N ALA A 34 -6.34 5.22 5.24
CA ALA A 34 -7.37 6.15 4.79
C ALA A 34 -7.19 6.51 3.30
N PRO A 35 -8.25 7.03 2.63
CA PRO A 35 -8.12 7.63 1.30
C PRO A 35 -7.12 8.79 1.30
N VAL A 36 -6.27 8.83 0.28
CA VAL A 36 -5.32 9.93 0.07
C VAL A 36 -5.95 10.94 -0.88
N ASP A 37 -6.22 12.16 -0.38
CA ASP A 37 -6.95 13.20 -1.12
C ASP A 37 -6.28 13.60 -2.45
N THR A 38 -4.96 13.47 -2.55
CA THR A 38 -4.18 13.89 -3.73
C THR A 38 -4.13 12.83 -4.83
N VAL A 39 -4.50 11.58 -4.56
CA VAL A 39 -4.38 10.47 -5.52
C VAL A 39 -5.64 9.63 -5.50
N ALA A 40 -6.45 9.75 -6.56
CA ALA A 40 -7.67 8.98 -6.71
C ALA A 40 -7.40 7.46 -6.67
N GLY A 41 -8.12 6.75 -5.80
CA GLY A 41 -8.02 5.30 -5.65
C GLY A 41 -6.86 4.82 -4.78
N LEU A 42 -6.06 5.72 -4.19
CA LEU A 42 -5.01 5.36 -3.25
C LEU A 42 -5.53 5.32 -1.81
N LEU A 43 -5.35 4.18 -1.13
CA LEU A 43 -5.53 4.02 0.31
C LEU A 43 -4.15 3.83 0.94
N ALA A 44 -3.78 4.68 1.89
CA ALA A 44 -2.50 4.58 2.60
C ALA A 44 -2.62 5.00 4.07
N GLY A 45 -1.76 4.45 4.92
CA GLY A 45 -1.48 5.04 6.23
C GLY A 45 -0.43 6.15 6.06
N THR A 46 -0.47 7.17 6.89
CA THR A 46 0.48 8.29 6.87
C THR A 46 1.49 8.14 7.99
N ASP A 47 2.78 8.12 7.68
CA ASP A 47 3.81 8.14 8.72
C ASP A 47 3.69 9.42 9.56
N VAL A 48 3.73 9.28 10.88
CA VAL A 48 3.70 10.41 11.83
C VAL A 48 5.07 10.69 12.44
N SER A 49 6.10 9.97 11.99
CA SER A 49 7.46 10.00 12.54
C SER A 49 8.39 10.97 11.80
N GLY A 50 8.04 11.38 10.58
CA GLY A 50 8.86 12.25 9.71
C GLY A 50 9.64 11.47 8.66
#